data_AF-A0A645JPC8-F1
#
_entry.id   AF-A0A645JPC8-F1
#
_cell.length_a   1.000
_cell.length_b   1.000
_cell.length_c   1.000
_cell.angle_alpha   90.00
_cell.angle_beta   90.00
_cell.angle_gamma   90.00
#
_symmetry.space_group_name_H-M   'P 1'
#
loop_
_entity.id
_entity.type
_entity.pdbx_description
1 polymer ?
#
loop_
_entity_poly.entity_id
_entity_poly.type
_entity_poly.pdbx_seq_one_letter_code
_entity_poly.pdbx_strand_id
1 'polypeptide(L)' 'MACGPLSEHTINGADKAGMERCCHYDSKERLARELIKAVRPGDVIWFKASRGMRLEDVIQTLYGKGENA' A
#
# COMPACT_ATOMS: atom_id res chain seq x y z
N MET A 1 2.31 4.61 -3.15
CA MET A 1 1.39 4.57 -1.99
C MET A 1 2.17 4.18 -0.74
N ALA A 2 1.95 4.82 0.41
CA ALA A 2 2.59 4.47 1.67
C ALA A 2 1.66 4.72 2.87
N CYS A 3 1.92 4.04 4.00
CA CYS A 3 1.14 4.17 5.22
C CYS A 3 2.04 4.22 6.46
N GLY A 4 1.65 5.06 7.43
CA GLY A 4 2.33 5.24 8.71
C GLY A 4 2.89 6.65 8.90
N PRO A 5 3.16 7.08 10.15
CA PRO A 5 3.41 8.49 10.46
C PRO A 5 4.58 9.11 9.70
N LEU A 6 5.70 8.39 9.58
CA LEU A 6 6.89 8.89 8.91
C LEU A 6 6.89 8.65 7.39
N SER A 7 5.93 7.88 6.88
CA SER A 7 5.91 7.51 5.46
C SER A 7 5.45 8.65 4.54
N GLU A 8 4.85 9.70 5.11
CA GLU A 8 4.55 10.94 4.40
C GLU A 8 5.84 11.56 3.81
N HIS A 9 6.95 11.50 4.54
CA HIS A 9 8.25 11.98 4.03
C HIS A 9 8.73 11.19 2.82
N THR A 10 8.50 9.86 2.79
CA THR A 10 8.83 9.03 1.62
C THR A 10 8.01 9.44 0.41
N ILE A 11 6.70 9.67 0.59
CA ILE A 11 5.80 10.12 -0.48
C ILE A 11 6.19 11.50 -1.00
N ASN A 12 6.49 12.44 -0.11
CA ASN A 12 6.95 13.79 -0.49
C ASN A 12 8.29 13.75 -1.25
N GLY A 13 9.19 12.83 -0.88
CA GLY A 13 10.44 12.62 -1.61
C GLY A 13 10.22 12.05 -3.01
N ALA A 14 9.34 11.05 -3.13
CA ALA A 14 8.97 10.44 -4.42
C ALA A 14 8.29 11.45 -5.36
N ASP A 15 7.38 12.26 -4.83
CA ASP A 15 6.68 13.30 -5.57
C ASP A 15 7.65 14.36 -6.11
N LYS A 16 8.56 14.86 -5.27
CA LYS A 16 9.63 15.78 -5.68
C LYS A 16 10.58 15.18 -6.74
N ALA A 17 10.72 13.86 -6.76
CA ALA A 17 11.50 13.15 -7.77
C ALA A 17 10.73 12.89 -9.08
N GLY A 18 9.47 13.35 -9.20
CA GLY A 18 8.65 13.21 -10.39
C GLY A 18 7.92 11.88 -10.51
N MET A 19 7.81 11.10 -9.43
CA MET A 19 7.02 9.87 -9.45
C MET A 19 5.52 10.18 -9.47
N GLU A 20 4.77 9.44 -10.28
CA GLU A 20 3.32 9.54 -10.31
C GLU A 20 2.65 8.77 -9.15
N ARG A 21 1.42 9.16 -8.80
CA ARG A 21 0.56 8.46 -7.84
C ARG A 21 1.21 8.31 -6.44
N CYS A 22 1.87 9.38 -6.01
CA CYS A 22 2.46 9.56 -4.69
C CYS A 22 1.37 9.82 -3.62
N CYS A 23 0.78 8.76 -3.07
CA CYS A 23 -0.28 8.86 -2.06
C CYS A 23 0.16 8.34 -0.68
N HIS A 24 -0.05 9.15 0.36
CA HIS A 24 0.10 8.76 1.76
C HIS A 24 -1.27 8.45 2.40
N TYR A 25 -1.29 7.49 3.32
CA TYR A 25 -2.48 7.09 4.07
C TYR A 25 -2.18 6.99 5.57
N ASP A 26 -3.19 7.35 6.35
CA ASP A 26 -3.21 7.30 7.82
C ASP A 26 -3.38 5.88 8.39
N SER A 27 -3.90 4.94 7.59
CA SER A 27 -4.30 3.61 8.03
C SER A 27 -4.08 2.55 6.95
N LYS A 28 -3.75 1.32 7.39
CA LYS A 28 -3.52 0.18 6.48
C LYS A 28 -4.81 -0.21 5.76
N GLU A 29 -5.96 -0.03 6.41
CA GLU A 29 -7.28 -0.32 5.89
C GLU A 29 -7.62 0.62 4.72
N ARG A 30 -7.30 1.91 4.86
CA ARG A 30 -7.49 2.88 3.77
C ARG A 30 -6.52 2.62 2.62
N LEU A 31 -5.24 2.36 2.94
CA LEU A 31 -4.25 1.94 1.94
C LEU A 31 -4.74 0.72 1.13
N ALA A 32 -5.24 -0.32 1.80
CA ALA A 32 -5.72 -1.54 1.16
C ALA A 32 -6.91 -1.27 0.21
N ARG A 33 -7.92 -0.49 0.66
CA ARG A 33 -9.08 -0.15 -0.17
C ARG A 33 -8.69 0.63 -1.42
N GLU A 34 -7.78 1.60 -1.29
CA GLU A 34 -7.33 2.39 -2.43
C GLU A 34 -6.43 1.56 -3.36
N LEU A 35 -5.64 0.63 -2.82
CA LEU A 35 -4.81 -0.27 -3.63
C LEU A 35 -5.69 -1.19 -4.49
N ILE A 36 -6.74 -1.77 -3.92
CA ILE A 36 -7.70 -2.63 -4.65
C ILE A 36 -8.32 -1.89 -5.84
N LYS A 37 -8.67 -0.60 -5.66
CA LYS A 37 -9.22 0.23 -6.76
C LYS A 37 -8.20 0.56 -7.84
N ALA A 38 -6.92 0.65 -7.48
CA ALA A 38 -5.85 1.09 -8.37
C ALA A 38 -5.25 -0.04 -9.22
N VAL A 39 -5.22 -1.26 -8.68
CA VAL A 39 -4.60 -2.44 -9.30
C VAL A 39 -5.38 -2.89 -10.54
N ARG A 40 -4.66 -3.30 -11.58
CA ARG A 40 -5.19 -3.87 -12.81
C ARG A 40 -4.55 -5.24 -13.09
N PRO A 41 -5.22 -6.12 -13.87
CA PRO A 41 -4.60 -7.34 -14.35
C PRO A 41 -3.27 -7.05 -15.07
N GLY A 42 -2.21 -7.78 -14.69
CA GLY A 42 -0.87 -7.60 -15.24
C GLY A 42 0.06 -6.70 -14.41
N ASP A 43 -0.46 -6.00 -13.39
CA ASP A 43 0.37 -5.19 -12.50
C ASP A 43 1.27 -6.07 -11.60
N VAL A 44 2.49 -5.61 -11.34
CA VAL A 44 3.35 -6.12 -10.26
C VAL A 44 3.23 -5.20 -9.07
N ILE A 45 2.88 -5.76 -7.91
CA ILE A 45 2.74 -5.01 -6.66
C ILE A 45 3.89 -5.37 -5.73
N TRP A 46 4.73 -4.39 -5.41
CA TRP A 46 5.88 -4.56 -4.53
C TRP A 46 5.57 -4.07 -3.11
N PHE A 47 5.53 -4.99 -2.15
CA PHE A 47 5.33 -4.67 -0.73
C PHE A 47 6.66 -4.60 0.03
N LYS A 48 6.85 -3.54 0.82
CA LYS A 48 7.99 -3.44 1.74
C LYS A 48 7.61 -2.72 3.03
N ALA A 49 7.95 -3.32 4.16
CA ALA A 49 7.87 -2.71 5.48
C ALA A 49 8.84 -3.40 6.47
N SER A 50 8.91 -2.88 7.68
CA SER A 50 9.49 -3.60 8.83
C SER A 50 8.48 -4.62 9.36
N ARG A 51 8.95 -5.75 9.90
CA ARG A 51 8.09 -6.86 10.38
C ARG A 51 6.96 -6.40 11.31
N GLY A 52 7.24 -5.49 12.24
CA GLY A 52 6.25 -5.00 13.21
C GLY A 52 5.09 -4.22 12.60
N MET A 53 5.20 -3.74 11.36
CA MET A 53 4.11 -3.03 10.69
C MET A 53 3.00 -3.96 10.21
N ARG A 54 3.29 -5.26 10.09
CA ARG A 54 2.35 -6.30 9.65
C ARG A 54 1.70 -5.97 8.30
N LEU A 55 2.51 -5.66 7.29
CA LEU A 55 2.01 -5.25 5.97
C LEU A 55 1.34 -6.43 5.23
N GLU A 56 1.60 -7.67 5.66
CA GLU A 56 0.88 -8.86 5.26
C GLU A 56 -0.65 -8.76 5.46
N ASP A 57 -1.13 -7.96 6.42
CA ASP A 57 -2.57 -7.72 6.60
C ASP A 57 -3.19 -7.03 5.36
N VAL A 58 -2.44 -6.16 4.68
CA VAL A 58 -2.86 -5.50 3.43
C VAL A 58 -2.87 -6.50 2.28
N ILE A 59 -1.86 -7.38 2.21
CA ILE A 59 -1.78 -8.45 1.21
C ILE A 59 -2.99 -9.39 1.35
N GLN A 60 -3.31 -9.82 2.56
CA GLN A 60 -4.48 -10.66 2.83
C GLN A 60 -5.79 -9.97 2.45
N THR A 61 -5.89 -8.66 2.64
CA THR A 61 -7.07 -7.89 2.21
C THR A 61 -7.18 -7.84 0.69
N LEU A 62 -6.06 -7.64 -0.01
CA LEU A 62 -5.99 -7.54 -1.47
C LEU A 62 -6.38 -8.85 -2.16
N TYR A 63 -5.89 -9.99 -1.67
CA TYR A 63 -6.21 -11.31 -2.23
C TYR A 63 -7.54 -11.89 -1.72
N GLY A 64 -8.23 -11.17 -0.84
CA GLY A 64 -9.29 -11.72 0.00
C GLY A 64 -8.70 -12.72 1.01
N LYS A 65 -9.18 -12.72 2.26
CA LYS A 65 -8.98 -13.92 3.08
C LYS A 65 -9.58 -15.07 2.27
N GLY A 66 -8.75 -16.04 1.89
CA GLY A 66 -9.09 -17.06 0.90
C GLY A 66 -10.56 -17.44 0.96
N GLU A 67 -11.30 -17.16 -0.10
CA GLU A 67 -12.66 -17.66 -0.20
C GLU A 67 -12.58 -19.19 -0.11
N ASN A 68 -13.19 -19.71 0.96
CA ASN A 68 -13.29 -21.10 1.42
C ASN A 68 -12.17 -21.60 2.36
N ALA A 69 -12.28 -21.24 3.64
CA ALA A 69 -11.99 -22.17 4.74
C ALA A 69 -13.28 -22.90 5.13
#